data_AF-A0A7J9DLE8-F1
#
_entry.id   AF-A0A7J9DLE8-F1
#
_cell.length_a   1.000
_cell.length_b   1.000
_cell.length_c   1.000
_cell.angle_alpha   90.00
_cell.angle_beta   90.00
_cell.angle_gamma   90.00
#
_symmetry.space_group_name_H-M   'P 1'
#
loop_
_entity.id
_entity.type
_entity.pdbx_description
1 polymer ?
#
loop_
_entity_poly.entity_id
_entity_poly.type
_entity_poly.pdbx_seq_one_letter_code
_entity_poly.pdbx_strand_id
1 'polypeptide(L)' 'VTSVVLVVLTVPFGITGYSLPRDQIGYWAVTIITGILKAIPVIGSLLIELLRGSASV' A
#
# COMPACT_ATOMS: atom_id res chain seq x y z
N VAL A 1 -10.68 -20.65 5.93
CA VAL A 1 -9.44 -20.28 5.21
C VAL A 1 -9.75 -19.52 3.93
N THR A 2 -10.60 -20.04 3.05
CA THR A 2 -10.98 -19.39 1.76
C THR A 2 -11.49 -17.97 1.92
N SER A 3 -12.38 -17.69 2.88
CA SER A 3 -12.90 -16.34 3.13
C SER A 3 -11.82 -15.37 3.63
N VAL A 4 -10.86 -15.86 4.41
CA VAL A 4 -9.73 -15.06 4.91
C VAL A 4 -8.81 -14.67 3.75
N VAL A 5 -8.52 -15.61 2.85
CA VAL A 5 -7.74 -15.35 1.63
C VAL A 5 -8.45 -14.32 0.75
N LEU A 6 -9.77 -14.44 0.60
CA LEU A 6 -10.57 -13.51 -0.21
C LEU A 6 -10.54 -12.08 0.36
N VAL A 7 -10.64 -11.93 1.69
CA VAL A 7 -10.54 -10.63 2.37
C VAL A 7 -9.16 -10.01 2.16
N VAL A 8 -8.09 -10.80 2.30
CA VAL A 8 -6.72 -10.33 2.11
C VAL A 8 -6.45 -9.86 0.68
N LEU A 9 -7.11 -10.45 -0.32
CA LEU A 9 -6.98 -10.04 -1.72
C LEU A 9 -7.86 -8.83 -2.09
N THR A 10 -9.08 -8.74 -1.56
CA THR A 10 -10.03 -7.67 -1.93
C THR A 10 -9.65 -6.31 -1.33
N VAL A 11 -9.11 -6.27 -0.11
CA VAL A 11 -8.70 -5.04 0.58
C VAL A 11 -7.67 -4.21 -0.22
N PRO A 12 -6.53 -4.76 -0.68
CA PRO A 12 -5.56 -4.00 -1.47
C PRO A 12 -6.09 -3.57 -2.84
N PHE A 13 -6.99 -4.35 -3.46
CA PHE A 13 -7.66 -3.95 -4.69
C PHE A 13 -8.54 -2.71 -4.52
N GLY A 14 -9.30 -2.63 -3.42
CA GLY A 14 -10.10 -1.44 -3.10
C GLY A 14 -9.25 -0.20 -2.82
N ILE A 15 -8.13 -0.36 -2.11
CA ILE A 15 -7.19 0.73 -1.82
C ILE A 15 -6.53 1.25 -3.11
N THR A 16 -6.12 0.33 -3.99
CA THR A 16 -5.51 0.68 -5.28
C THR A 16 -6.54 1.42 -6.15
N GLY A 17 -7.77 0.91 -6.24
CA GLY A 17 -8.90 1.53 -6.93
C GLY A 17 -9.22 2.95 -6.44
N TYR A 18 -9.19 3.16 -5.13
CA TYR A 18 -9.49 4.48 -4.52
C TYR A 18 -8.39 5.53 -4.77
N SER A 19 -7.16 5.10 -5.06
CA SER A 19 -6.04 6.00 -5.33
C SER A 19 -5.98 6.53 -6.78
N LEU A 20 -6.70 5.89 -7.71
CA LEU A 20 -6.68 6.20 -9.15
C LEU A 20 -7.17 7.60 -9.54
N PRO A 21 -8.20 8.19 -8.89
CA PRO A 21 -8.61 9.57 -9.16
C PRO A 21 -7.56 10.63 -8.77
N ARG A 22 -6.50 10.23 -8.05
CA ARG A 22 -5.49 11.12 -7.45
C ARG A 22 -6.07 12.24 -6.59
N ASP A 23 -7.17 11.99 -5.91
CA ASP A 23 -7.70 12.91 -4.91
C ASP A 23 -6.74 13.02 -3.72
N GLN A 24 -6.70 14.20 -3.07
CA GLN A 24 -5.83 14.47 -1.92
C GLN A 24 -5.94 13.39 -0.83
N ILE A 25 -7.18 12.93 -0.56
CA ILE A 25 -7.49 11.91 0.43
C ILE A 25 -6.90 10.54 0.03
N GLY A 26 -6.99 10.18 -1.25
CA GLY A 26 -6.43 8.94 -1.79
C GLY A 26 -4.90 8.91 -1.72
N TYR A 27 -4.24 10.03 -2.00
CA TYR A 27 -2.78 10.16 -1.89
C TYR A 27 -2.28 9.98 -0.44
N TRP A 28 -2.94 10.63 0.52
CA TRP A 28 -2.59 10.49 1.94
C TRP A 28 -2.87 9.08 2.46
N ALA A 29 -3.96 8.44 2.03
CA ALA A 29 -4.27 7.06 2.42
C ALA A 29 -3.16 6.07 1.99
N VAL A 30 -2.70 6.14 0.74
CA VAL A 30 -1.61 5.28 0.24
C VAL A 30 -0.30 5.56 0.96
N THR A 31 -0.01 6.83 1.26
CA THR A 31 1.21 7.23 1.98
C THR A 31 1.24 6.70 3.42
N ILE A 32 0.11 6.73 4.13
CA ILE A 32 0.02 6.18 5.49
C ILE A 32 0.18 4.65 5.48
N ILE A 33 -0.49 3.95 4.56
CA ILE A 33 -0.44 2.49 4.47
C ILE A 33 0.99 2.03 4.17
N THR A 34 1.63 2.62 3.15
CA THR A 34 3.04 2.33 2.81
C THR A 34 4.01 2.73 3.93
N GLY A 35 3.70 3.79 4.70
CA GLY A 35 4.43 4.16 5.90
C GLY A 35 4.40 3.10 7.01
N ILE A 36 3.28 2.39 7.17
CA ILE A 36 3.16 1.27 8.13
C ILE A 36 4.03 0.08 7.70
N LEU A 37 4.08 -0.21 6.39
CA LEU A 37 4.99 -1.24 5.84
C LEU A 37 6.47 -0.90 6.07
N LYS A 38 6.82 0.39 6.26
CA LYS A 38 8.20 0.84 6.55
C LYS A 38 8.65 0.44 7.95
N ALA A 39 7.71 0.24 8.86
CA ALA A 39 7.99 -0.11 10.24
C ALA A 39 8.47 -1.57 10.40
N ILE A 40 8.46 -2.38 9.32
CA ILE A 40 8.97 -3.75 9.33
C ILE A 40 10.50 -3.71 9.30
N PRO A 41 11.21 -4.12 10.38
CA PRO A 41 12.66 -4.16 10.37
C PRO A 41 13.15 -5.20 9.35
N VAL A 42 14.29 -4.94 8.71
CA VAL A 42 14.98 -5.79 7.70
C VAL A 42 14.47 -5.67 6.25
N ILE A 43 13.16 -5.68 5.98
CA ILE A 43 12.63 -5.73 4.59
C ILE A 43 11.82 -4.48 4.22
N GLY A 44 11.42 -3.65 5.19
CA GLY A 44 10.54 -2.50 4.97
C GLY A 44 11.07 -1.46 3.98
N SER A 45 12.38 -1.19 3.96
CA SER A 45 12.96 -0.22 3.00
C SER A 45 12.90 -0.71 1.55
N LEU A 46 13.32 -1.96 1.30
CA LEU A 46 13.32 -2.59 -0.02
C LEU A 46 11.90 -2.76 -0.58
N LEU A 47 10.95 -3.14 0.28
CA LEU A 47 9.56 -3.37 -0.12
C LEU A 47 8.87 -2.07 -0.57
N ILE A 48 9.16 -0.96 0.10
CA ILE A 48 8.61 0.35 -0.24
C ILE A 48 9.22 0.90 -1.52
N GLU A 49 10.51 0.70 -1.72
CA GLU A 49 11.19 1.11 -2.96
C GLU A 49 10.62 0.37 -4.18
N LEU A 50 10.30 -0.92 -4.03
CA LEU A 50 9.63 -1.71 -5.05
C LEU A 50 8.16 -1.32 -5.26
N LEU A 51 7.42 -1.04 -4.18
CA LEU A 51 5.99 -0.67 -4.25
C LEU A 51 5.76 0.77 -4.76
N ARG A 52 6.69 1.69 -4.49
CA ARG A 52 6.63 3.09 -4.95
C ARG A 52 7.32 3.32 -6.29
N GLY A 53 8.13 2.38 -6.76
CA GLY A 53 8.81 2.42 -8.06
C GLY A 53 10.05 3.33 -8.12
N SER A 54 10.34 4.13 -7.09
CA SER A 54 11.56 4.94 -6.94
C SER A 54 11.73 5.42 -5.49
N ALA A 55 12.98 5.68 -5.08
CA ALA A 55 13.36 6.15 -3.76
C ALA A 55 12.80 7.55 -3.39
N SER A 56 12.27 8.30 -4.38
CA SER A 56 11.88 9.69 -4.18
C SER A 56 10.59 10.05 -4.93
N VAL A 57 9.50 10.12 -4.18
CA VAL A 57 8.38 11.07 -4.35
C VAL A 57 8.17 11.73 -3.00
#